data_AF-A0A6V7NQN5-F1
#
_entry.id   AF-A0A6V7NQN5-F1
#
_cell.length_a   1.000
_cell.length_b   1.000
_cell.length_c   1.000
_cell.angle_alpha   90.00
_cell.angle_beta   90.00
_cell.angle_gamma   90.00
#
_symmetry.space_group_name_H-M   'P 1'
#
loop_
_entity.id
_entity.type
_entity.pdbx_description
1 polymer ?
#
loop_
_entity_poly.entity_id
_entity_poly.type
_entity_poly.pdbx_seq_one_letter_code
_entity_poly.pdbx_strand_id
1 'polypeptide(L)'
;MQDVLFLANDSSVADFFDAALENGADAKLAANWIMGDIAAYMKNEKLSINELKLTPRELSELIASIKNGTISGKIGKEILTELISKGGTVKQLIEEKDLVQIVDPAAIEALVDKVIAANPKQLQQYREGKTKLQGFFAGQVMKESKGKANPVLLNKILAEKLNSPS
;
A
#
# COMPACT_ATOMS: atom_id res chain seq x y z
N MET A 1 23.32 7.14 -1.76
CA MET A 1 23.92 8.50 -1.74
C MET A 1 23.52 9.32 -2.96
N GLN A 2 23.18 8.70 -4.11
CA GLN A 2 22.60 9.41 -5.26
C GLN A 2 21.18 9.94 -5.03
N ASP A 3 20.40 9.33 -4.12
CA ASP A 3 18.99 9.72 -3.90
C ASP A 3 18.82 11.07 -3.18
N VAL A 4 19.79 11.44 -2.34
CA VAL A 4 19.79 12.72 -1.60
C VAL A 4 20.03 13.91 -2.54
N LEU A 5 20.72 13.70 -3.67
CA LEU A 5 21.02 14.78 -4.63
C LEU A 5 19.80 15.21 -5.47
N PHE A 6 18.82 14.33 -5.68
CA PHE A 6 17.59 14.68 -6.41
C PHE A 6 16.71 15.63 -5.58
N LEU A 7 16.60 15.39 -4.26
CA LEU A 7 15.91 16.28 -3.33
C LEU A 7 16.62 17.63 -3.20
N ALA A 8 17.95 17.66 -3.29
CA ALA A 8 18.76 18.87 -3.07
C ALA A 8 18.75 19.87 -4.25
N ASN A 9 18.34 19.44 -5.46
CA ASN A 9 18.40 20.30 -6.66
C ASN A 9 17.05 20.93 -7.05
N ASP A 10 15.95 20.55 -6.41
CA ASP A 10 14.65 21.19 -6.56
C ASP A 10 14.19 21.66 -5.17
N SER A 11 14.36 22.96 -4.90
CA SER A 11 13.97 23.57 -3.63
C SER A 11 12.51 23.29 -3.27
N SER A 12 11.65 23.15 -4.28
CA SER A 12 10.23 22.86 -4.10
C SER A 12 10.00 21.49 -3.46
N VAL A 13 10.85 20.50 -3.79
CA VAL A 13 10.72 19.14 -3.24
C VAL A 13 11.20 19.10 -1.80
N ALA A 14 12.27 19.84 -1.47
CA ALA A 14 12.74 20.02 -0.10
C ALA A 14 11.66 20.72 0.75
N ASP A 15 11.10 21.84 0.25
CA ASP A 15 10.03 22.58 0.93
C ASP A 15 8.79 21.70 1.17
N PHE A 16 8.39 20.90 0.17
CA PHE A 16 7.28 19.97 0.31
C PHE A 16 7.56 18.89 1.36
N PHE A 17 8.79 18.35 1.39
CA PHE A 17 9.20 17.35 2.38
C PHE A 17 9.16 17.94 3.79
N ASP A 18 9.78 19.11 4.00
CA ASP A 18 9.81 19.79 5.30
C ASP A 18 8.38 20.12 5.78
N ALA A 19 7.53 20.65 4.90
CA ALA A 19 6.12 20.88 5.21
C ALA A 19 5.38 19.58 5.58
N ALA A 20 5.71 18.44 4.97
CA ALA A 20 5.10 17.16 5.34
C ALA A 20 5.56 16.72 6.75
N LEU A 21 6.82 16.96 7.11
CA LEU A 21 7.34 16.69 8.46
C LEU A 21 6.66 17.58 9.52
N GLU A 22 6.43 18.86 9.22
CA GLU A 22 5.70 19.78 10.09
C GLU A 22 4.25 19.31 10.33
N ASN A 23 3.65 18.64 9.34
CA ASN A 23 2.34 18.00 9.46
C ASN A 23 2.40 16.62 10.16
N GLY A 24 3.55 16.21 10.71
CA GLY A 24 3.71 14.99 11.50
C GLY A 24 4.06 13.74 10.71
N ALA A 25 4.47 13.86 9.44
CA ALA A 25 4.87 12.71 8.65
C ALA A 25 6.15 12.07 9.22
N ASP A 26 6.22 10.73 9.15
CA ASP A 26 7.46 10.02 9.44
C ASP A 26 8.51 10.33 8.36
N ALA A 27 9.66 10.87 8.75
CA ALA A 27 10.65 11.39 7.81
C ALA A 27 11.15 10.33 6.82
N LYS A 28 11.35 9.09 7.27
CA LYS A 28 11.82 8.02 6.40
C LYS A 28 10.74 7.61 5.40
N LEU A 29 9.49 7.51 5.85
CA LEU A 29 8.38 7.16 4.98
C LEU A 29 8.08 8.27 3.98
N ALA A 30 8.05 9.54 4.42
CA ALA A 30 7.84 10.68 3.54
C ALA A 30 8.91 10.74 2.43
N ALA A 31 10.19 10.57 2.80
CA ALA A 31 11.27 10.52 1.83
C ALA A 31 11.09 9.37 0.82
N ASN A 32 10.71 8.16 1.28
CA ASN A 32 10.46 7.02 0.41
C ASN A 32 9.30 7.26 -0.58
N TRP A 33 8.21 7.88 -0.13
CA TRP A 33 7.06 8.20 -1.00
C TRP A 33 7.40 9.27 -2.03
N ILE A 34 8.11 10.33 -1.60
CA ILE A 34 8.53 11.44 -2.47
C ILE A 34 9.50 10.94 -3.54
N MET A 35 10.56 10.24 -3.14
CA MET A 35 11.59 9.74 -4.07
C MET A 35 11.14 8.54 -4.89
N GLY A 36 10.11 7.82 -4.44
CA GLY A 36 9.56 6.65 -5.11
C GLY A 36 8.36 6.99 -5.97
N ASP A 37 7.16 6.75 -5.44
CA ASP A 37 5.90 6.82 -6.19
C ASP A 37 5.61 8.23 -6.73
N ILE A 38 5.88 9.30 -5.96
CA ILE A 38 5.63 10.69 -6.39
C ILE A 38 6.63 11.12 -7.48
N ALA A 39 7.93 10.87 -7.29
CA ALA A 39 8.95 11.16 -8.31
C ALA A 39 8.70 10.40 -9.62
N ALA A 40 8.26 9.14 -9.54
CA ALA A 40 7.88 8.37 -10.71
C ALA A 40 6.69 9.01 -11.45
N TYR A 41 5.68 9.48 -10.72
CA TYR A 41 4.54 10.19 -11.32
C TYR A 41 4.96 11.51 -11.99
N MET A 42 5.71 12.35 -11.26
CA MET A 42 6.25 13.63 -11.78
C MET A 42 7.03 13.42 -13.07
N LYS A 43 7.90 12.40 -13.11
CA LYS A 43 8.68 12.06 -14.31
C LYS A 43 7.81 11.62 -15.49
N ASN A 44 6.76 10.83 -15.24
CA ASN A 44 5.89 10.31 -16.28
C ASN A 44 5.01 11.42 -16.89
N GLU A 45 4.44 12.28 -16.05
CA GLU A 45 3.56 13.38 -16.48
C GLU A 45 4.33 14.66 -16.82
N LYS A 46 5.65 14.68 -16.61
CA LYS A 46 6.54 15.86 -16.76
C LYS A 46 6.06 17.07 -15.95
N LEU A 47 5.68 16.81 -14.71
CA LEU A 47 5.21 17.81 -13.74
C LEU A 47 6.25 18.03 -12.65
N SER A 48 6.27 19.23 -12.08
CA SER A 48 6.93 19.54 -10.81
C SER A 48 6.01 19.24 -9.62
N ILE A 49 6.58 19.19 -8.41
CA ILE A 49 5.82 18.86 -7.19
C ILE A 49 4.73 19.89 -6.88
N ASN A 50 4.95 21.15 -7.27
CA ASN A 50 4.00 22.25 -7.08
C ASN A 50 2.81 22.19 -8.05
N GLU A 51 2.91 21.41 -9.13
CA GLU A 51 1.82 21.23 -10.10
C GLU A 51 0.88 20.08 -9.71
N LEU A 52 1.27 19.28 -8.71
CA LEU A 52 0.44 18.20 -8.20
C LEU A 52 -0.71 18.76 -7.35
N LYS A 53 -1.83 18.05 -7.30
CA LYS A 53 -2.94 18.36 -6.38
C LYS A 53 -2.73 17.82 -4.97
N LEU A 54 -1.73 16.95 -4.79
CA LEU A 54 -1.33 16.42 -3.50
C LEU A 54 -0.74 17.54 -2.64
N THR A 55 -1.15 17.62 -1.38
CA THR A 55 -0.55 18.56 -0.42
C THR A 55 0.36 17.83 0.58
N PRO A 56 1.32 18.52 1.22
CA PRO A 56 2.17 17.92 2.26
C PRO A 56 1.36 17.33 3.41
N ARG A 57 0.25 17.98 3.79
CA ARG A 57 -0.68 17.50 4.81
C ARG A 57 -1.32 16.18 4.41
N GLU A 58 -1.83 16.06 3.18
CA GLU A 58 -2.45 14.83 2.72
C GLU A 58 -1.44 13.68 2.61
N LEU A 59 -0.17 13.96 2.26
CA LEU A 59 0.88 12.95 2.33
C LEU A 59 1.10 12.46 3.77
N SER A 60 1.13 13.37 4.75
CA SER A 60 1.23 13.01 6.17
C SER A 60 0.07 12.13 6.62
N GLU A 61 -1.17 12.53 6.32
CA GLU A 61 -2.38 11.78 6.68
C GLU A 61 -2.42 10.39 6.02
N LEU A 62 -1.94 10.27 4.78
CA LEU A 62 -1.82 9.01 4.05
C LEU A 62 -0.84 8.07 4.77
N ILE A 63 0.35 8.57 5.11
CA ILE A 63 1.38 7.82 5.83
C ILE A 63 0.84 7.34 7.18
N ALA A 64 0.16 8.22 7.93
CA ALA A 64 -0.44 7.89 9.20
C ALA A 64 -1.50 6.78 9.08
N SER A 65 -2.37 6.86 8.06
CA SER A 65 -3.44 5.87 7.79
C SER A 65 -2.91 4.49 7.40
N ILE A 66 -1.73 4.44 6.79
CA ILE A 66 -1.04 3.16 6.53
C ILE A 66 -0.38 2.64 7.80
N LYS A 67 0.32 3.52 8.54
CA LYS A 67 1.09 3.14 9.74
C LYS A 67 0.19 2.64 10.87
N ASN A 68 -0.99 3.22 11.04
CA ASN A 68 -1.96 2.78 12.04
C ASN A 68 -2.82 1.58 11.60
N GLY A 69 -2.62 1.09 10.36
CA GLY A 69 -3.33 -0.07 9.82
C GLY A 69 -4.75 0.21 9.30
N THR A 70 -5.18 1.48 9.20
CA THR A 70 -6.51 1.83 8.66
C THR A 70 -6.66 1.39 7.21
N ILE A 71 -5.61 1.59 6.40
CA ILE A 71 -5.55 1.16 5.00
C ILE A 71 -4.27 0.38 4.71
N SER A 72 -4.30 -0.50 3.71
CA SER A 72 -3.09 -1.25 3.31
C SER A 72 -2.16 -0.37 2.48
N GLY A 73 -0.87 -0.73 2.41
CA GLY A 73 0.07 0.01 1.54
C GLY A 73 -0.34 0.01 0.06
N LYS A 74 -1.03 -1.05 -0.39
CA LYS A 74 -1.60 -1.12 -1.76
C LYS A 74 -2.69 -0.06 -1.95
N ILE A 75 -3.65 -0.01 -1.03
CA ILE A 75 -4.70 1.02 -1.02
C ILE A 75 -4.10 2.41 -0.91
N GLY A 76 -3.04 2.58 -0.12
CA GLY A 76 -2.32 3.83 0.00
C GLY A 76 -1.77 4.35 -1.34
N LYS A 77 -1.25 3.46 -2.20
CA LYS A 77 -0.80 3.83 -3.56
C LYS A 77 -1.96 4.24 -4.48
N GLU A 78 -3.11 3.57 -4.34
CA GLU A 78 -4.33 3.92 -5.08
C GLU A 78 -4.83 5.32 -4.67
N ILE A 79 -4.90 5.59 -3.36
CA ILE A 79 -5.28 6.90 -2.82
C ILE A 79 -4.27 7.98 -3.24
N LEU A 80 -2.96 7.70 -3.17
CA LEU A 80 -1.93 8.65 -3.59
C LEU A 80 -2.13 9.09 -5.04
N THR A 81 -2.41 8.15 -5.95
CA THR A 81 -2.61 8.45 -7.37
C THR A 81 -3.80 9.41 -7.57
N GLU A 82 -4.86 9.25 -6.77
CA GLU A 82 -6.03 10.12 -6.80
C GLU A 82 -5.74 11.49 -6.19
N LEU A 83 -5.04 11.56 -5.05
CA LEU A 83 -4.63 12.82 -4.43
C LEU A 83 -3.72 13.63 -5.35
N ILE A 84 -2.78 12.99 -6.04
CA ILE A 84 -1.87 13.66 -6.96
C ILE A 84 -2.64 14.27 -8.14
N SER A 85 -3.59 13.53 -8.72
CA SER A 85 -4.27 13.92 -9.96
C SER A 85 -5.50 14.80 -9.75
N LYS A 86 -6.30 14.52 -8.72
CA LYS A 86 -7.58 15.19 -8.45
C LYS A 86 -7.60 16.01 -7.17
N GLY A 87 -6.67 15.75 -6.25
CA GLY A 87 -6.71 16.31 -4.89
C GLY A 87 -7.79 15.64 -4.04
N GLY A 88 -8.28 16.37 -3.04
CA GLY A 88 -9.20 15.85 -2.03
C GLY A 88 -8.48 15.52 -0.74
N THR A 89 -9.14 14.77 0.15
CA THR A 89 -8.56 14.37 1.44
C THR A 89 -8.46 12.86 1.57
N VAL A 90 -7.43 12.37 2.26
CA VAL A 90 -7.24 10.94 2.57
C VAL A 90 -8.48 10.38 3.24
N LYS A 91 -9.03 11.11 4.21
CA LYS A 91 -10.23 10.69 4.93
C LYS A 91 -11.44 10.49 4.01
N GLN A 92 -11.74 11.46 3.15
CA GLN A 92 -12.85 11.35 2.21
C GLN A 92 -12.67 10.16 1.26
N LEU A 93 -11.46 9.97 0.72
CA LEU A 93 -11.20 8.87 -0.21
C LEU A 93 -11.32 7.49 0.45
N ILE A 94 -10.96 7.37 1.73
CA ILE A 94 -11.16 6.13 2.50
C ILE A 94 -12.66 5.85 2.71
N GLU A 95 -13.43 6.87 3.11
CA GLU A 95 -14.86 6.74 3.41
C GLU A 95 -15.68 6.47 2.15
N GLU A 96 -15.49 7.24 1.09
CA GLU A 96 -16.26 7.14 -0.16
C GLU A 96 -16.10 5.78 -0.86
N LYS A 97 -14.94 5.13 -0.67
CA LYS A 97 -14.58 3.89 -1.38
C LYS A 97 -14.60 2.65 -0.48
N ASP A 98 -15.02 2.78 0.78
CA ASP A 98 -15.06 1.69 1.76
C ASP A 98 -13.73 0.91 1.83
N LEU A 99 -12.62 1.64 1.98
CA LEU A 99 -11.25 1.13 1.86
C LEU A 99 -10.62 0.68 3.18
N VAL A 100 -11.39 0.64 4.27
CA VAL A 100 -10.91 0.21 5.58
C VAL A 100 -10.43 -1.24 5.52
N GLN A 101 -9.29 -1.52 6.15
CA GLN A 101 -8.76 -2.88 6.20
C GLN A 101 -9.71 -3.83 6.95
N ILE A 102 -9.89 -5.02 6.40
CA ILE A 102 -10.49 -6.17 7.08
C ILE A 102 -9.41 -6.70 8.04
N VAL A 103 -9.69 -6.59 9.34
CA VAL A 103 -8.82 -7.07 10.42
C VAL A 103 -9.42 -8.25 11.20
N ASP A 104 -10.64 -8.67 10.84
CA ASP A 104 -11.27 -9.87 11.41
C ASP A 104 -10.60 -11.14 10.87
N PRO A 105 -9.98 -11.98 11.73
CA PRO A 105 -9.37 -13.22 11.32
C PRO A 105 -10.33 -14.16 10.59
N ALA A 106 -11.60 -14.26 11.03
CA ALA A 106 -12.56 -15.18 10.45
C ALA A 106 -12.93 -14.79 9.00
N ALA A 107 -13.09 -13.49 8.74
CA ALA A 107 -13.32 -12.98 7.40
C ALA A 107 -12.13 -13.24 6.46
N ILE A 108 -10.90 -13.06 6.95
CA ILE A 108 -9.68 -13.35 6.16
C ILE A 108 -9.54 -14.85 5.91
N GLU A 109 -9.83 -15.68 6.92
CA GLU A 109 -9.78 -17.13 6.81
C GLU A 109 -10.74 -17.64 5.74
N ALA A 110 -11.98 -17.15 5.71
CA ALA A 110 -12.95 -17.49 4.68
C ALA A 110 -12.47 -17.13 3.26
N LEU A 111 -11.78 -15.99 3.10
CA LEU A 111 -11.18 -15.60 1.83
C LEU A 111 -10.02 -16.51 1.44
N VAL A 112 -9.16 -16.88 2.39
CA VAL A 112 -8.04 -17.81 2.19
C VAL A 112 -8.57 -19.17 1.74
N ASP A 113 -9.55 -19.72 2.45
CA ASP A 113 -10.15 -21.03 2.13
C ASP A 113 -10.78 -21.03 0.74
N LYS A 114 -11.49 -19.96 0.38
CA LYS A 114 -12.06 -19.78 -0.96
C LYS A 114 -10.97 -19.78 -2.04
N VAL A 115 -9.87 -19.06 -1.83
CA VAL A 115 -8.76 -18.99 -2.80
C VAL A 115 -8.03 -20.33 -2.90
N ILE A 116 -7.79 -21.02 -1.79
CA ILE A 116 -7.16 -22.35 -1.79
C ILE A 116 -8.03 -23.35 -2.55
N ALA A 117 -9.34 -23.39 -2.27
CA ALA A 117 -10.29 -24.27 -2.94
C ALA A 117 -10.37 -24.00 -4.46
N ALA A 118 -10.24 -22.74 -4.88
CA ALA A 118 -10.22 -22.37 -6.29
C ALA A 118 -8.91 -22.71 -7.03
N ASN A 119 -7.83 -23.04 -6.31
CA ASN A 119 -6.49 -23.24 -6.89
C ASN A 119 -5.82 -24.55 -6.39
N PRO A 120 -6.45 -25.73 -6.59
CA PRO A 120 -5.96 -26.99 -6.05
C PRO A 120 -4.61 -27.43 -6.63
N LYS A 121 -4.35 -27.11 -7.91
CA LYS A 121 -3.07 -27.43 -8.57
C LYS A 121 -1.90 -26.67 -7.94
N GLN A 122 -2.10 -25.40 -7.62
CA GLN A 122 -1.10 -24.55 -6.98
C GLN A 122 -0.88 -24.99 -5.53
N LEU A 123 -1.92 -25.46 -4.84
CA LEU A 123 -1.80 -25.99 -3.48
C LEU A 123 -0.91 -27.24 -3.48
N GLN A 124 -1.15 -28.16 -4.41
CA GLN A 124 -0.32 -29.35 -4.56
C GLN A 124 1.14 -28.98 -4.83
N GLN A 125 1.38 -28.09 -5.79
CA GLN A 125 2.73 -27.63 -6.12
C GLN A 125 3.44 -26.95 -4.95
N TYR A 126 2.70 -26.20 -4.11
CA TYR A 126 3.25 -25.61 -2.90
C TYR A 126 3.72 -26.70 -1.92
N ARG A 127 2.88 -27.72 -1.70
CA ARG A 127 3.18 -28.86 -0.81
C ARG A 127 4.31 -29.75 -1.35
N GLU A 128 4.54 -29.75 -2.65
CA GLU A 128 5.71 -30.37 -3.31
C GLU A 128 7.01 -29.54 -3.16
N GLY A 129 6.98 -28.44 -2.42
CA GLY A 129 8.15 -27.63 -2.09
C GLY A 129 8.29 -26.34 -2.90
N LYS A 130 7.34 -25.99 -3.78
CA LYS A 130 7.35 -24.69 -4.49
C LYS A 130 6.82 -23.56 -3.59
N THR A 131 7.55 -23.27 -2.51
CA THR A 131 7.16 -22.30 -1.46
C THR A 131 6.89 -20.89 -1.97
N LYS A 132 7.47 -20.50 -3.13
CA LYS A 132 7.17 -19.22 -3.81
C LYS A 132 5.68 -19.04 -4.14
N LEU A 133 4.89 -20.11 -4.21
CA LEU A 133 3.45 -20.05 -4.43
C LEU A 133 2.68 -19.42 -3.26
N GLN A 134 3.26 -19.28 -2.07
CA GLN A 134 2.63 -18.52 -0.99
C GLN A 134 2.34 -17.07 -1.42
N GLY A 135 3.26 -16.43 -2.15
CA GLY A 135 3.04 -15.09 -2.69
C GLY A 135 1.92 -15.04 -3.74
N PHE A 136 1.74 -16.11 -4.51
CA PHE A 136 0.61 -16.25 -5.44
C PHE A 136 -0.72 -16.28 -4.68
N PHE A 137 -0.84 -17.13 -3.64
CA PHE A 137 -2.05 -17.21 -2.83
C PHE A 137 -2.35 -15.90 -2.10
N ALA A 138 -1.33 -15.26 -1.51
CA ALA A 138 -1.48 -13.95 -0.88
C ALA A 138 -1.98 -12.90 -1.88
N GLY A 139 -1.42 -12.87 -3.09
CA GLY A 139 -1.87 -11.98 -4.16
C GLY A 139 -3.33 -12.21 -4.56
N GLN A 140 -3.76 -13.47 -4.64
CA GLN A 140 -5.14 -13.83 -4.97
C GLN A 140 -6.13 -13.43 -3.87
N VAL A 141 -5.77 -13.62 -2.59
CA VAL A 141 -6.62 -13.16 -1.46
C VAL A 141 -6.67 -11.63 -1.39
N MET A 142 -5.55 -10.96 -1.66
CA MET A 142 -5.52 -9.50 -1.77
C MET A 142 -6.37 -9.00 -2.95
N LYS A 143 -6.48 -9.76 -4.04
CA LYS A 143 -7.36 -9.42 -5.16
C LYS A 143 -8.83 -9.60 -4.78
N GLU A 144 -9.17 -10.73 -4.16
CA GLU A 144 -10.54 -11.05 -3.74
C GLU A 144 -11.08 -10.05 -2.70
N SER A 145 -10.23 -9.65 -1.76
CA SER A 145 -10.55 -8.63 -0.75
C SER A 145 -10.49 -7.20 -1.27
N LYS A 146 -10.21 -6.97 -2.56
CA LYS A 146 -9.95 -5.64 -3.14
C LYS A 146 -8.87 -4.85 -2.39
N GLY A 147 -7.84 -5.54 -1.92
CA GLY A 147 -6.71 -4.97 -1.18
C GLY A 147 -7.00 -4.66 0.29
N LYS A 148 -8.19 -5.01 0.78
CA LYS A 148 -8.65 -4.70 2.14
C LYS A 148 -8.17 -5.71 3.18
N ALA A 149 -7.85 -6.95 2.82
CA ALA A 149 -7.34 -7.91 3.80
C ALA A 149 -6.05 -7.38 4.47
N ASN A 150 -5.98 -7.41 5.79
CA ASN A 150 -4.78 -7.01 6.52
C ASN A 150 -3.59 -7.89 6.11
N PRO A 151 -2.50 -7.33 5.55
CA PRO A 151 -1.40 -8.13 5.01
C PRO A 151 -0.68 -8.99 6.06
N VAL A 152 -0.58 -8.51 7.31
CA VAL A 152 0.12 -9.23 8.39
C VAL A 152 -0.70 -10.44 8.78
N LEU A 153 -1.98 -10.23 9.05
CA LEU A 153 -2.91 -11.29 9.45
C LEU A 153 -3.15 -12.29 8.31
N LEU A 154 -3.28 -11.81 7.08
CA LEU A 154 -3.36 -12.64 5.87
C LEU A 154 -2.16 -13.58 5.75
N ASN A 155 -0.93 -13.04 5.83
CA ASN A 155 0.25 -13.88 5.68
C ASN A 155 0.36 -14.94 6.78
N LYS A 156 -0.06 -14.62 8.01
CA LYS A 156 -0.12 -15.56 9.12
C LYS A 156 -1.12 -16.69 8.85
N ILE A 157 -2.39 -16.35 8.61
CA ILE A 157 -3.47 -17.33 8.37
C ILE A 157 -3.16 -18.19 7.14
N LEU A 158 -2.66 -17.57 6.07
CA LEU A 158 -2.31 -18.27 4.84
C LEU A 158 -1.18 -19.28 5.07
N ALA A 159 -0.13 -18.92 5.81
CA ALA A 159 0.95 -19.84 6.14
C ALA A 159 0.44 -21.03 6.97
N GLU A 160 -0.44 -20.80 7.93
CA GLU A 160 -1.06 -21.86 8.73
C GLU A 160 -1.90 -22.81 7.85
N LYS A 161 -2.75 -22.26 6.98
CA LYS A 161 -3.64 -23.05 6.09
C LYS A 161 -2.89 -23.85 5.04
N LEU A 162 -1.85 -23.28 4.42
CA LEU A 162 -1.08 -23.98 3.39
C LEU A 162 -0.25 -25.14 3.95
N ASN A 163 0.21 -25.03 5.20
CA ASN A 163 1.01 -26.05 5.88
C ASN A 163 0.17 -27.05 6.70
N SER A 164 -1.11 -26.77 6.93
CA SER A 164 -2.00 -27.69 7.61
C SER A 164 -2.17 -28.96 6.77
N PRO A 165 -2.04 -30.17 7.37
CA PRO A 165 -2.39 -31.41 6.69
C PRO A 165 -3.89 -31.35 6.33
N SER A 166 -4.20 -31.71 5.08
CA SER A 166 -5.59 -31.86 4.62
C SER A 166 -6.28 -33.04 5.29
#